data_AF-A0A221K886-F1
#
_entry.id   AF-A0A221K886-F1
#
_cell.length_a   1.000
_cell.length_b   1.000
_cell.length_c   1.000
_cell.angle_alpha   90.00
_cell.angle_beta   90.00
_cell.angle_gamma   90.00
#
_symmetry.space_group_name_H-M   'P 1'
#
loop_
_entity.id
_entity.type
_entity.pdbx_description
1 polymer ?
#
loop_
_entity_poly.entity_id
_entity_poly.type
_entity_poly.pdbx_seq_one_letter_code
_entity_poly.pdbx_strand_id
1 'polypeptide(L)'
;MPKCEASRDYPMFCDPSSPWQKGTVENTNRRARRWLPRKRDITAVTDHELKMICDRLNATPRKCLGWKTPAEVFREKMMVEMDRSPYPQKQ
;
A
#
# COMPACT_ATOMS: atom_id res chain seq x y z
N MET A 1 -11.44 -16.49 -19.92
CA MET A 1 -10.51 -15.72 -19.07
C MET A 1 -10.06 -14.51 -19.87
N PRO A 2 -10.73 -13.34 -19.79
CA PRO A 2 -10.26 -12.18 -20.52
C PRO A 2 -8.97 -11.69 -19.86
N LYS A 3 -7.93 -11.56 -20.68
CA LYS A 3 -6.66 -10.95 -20.31
C LYS A 3 -6.93 -9.50 -19.91
N CYS A 4 -6.40 -9.10 -18.76
CA CYS A 4 -6.59 -7.79 -18.17
C CYS A 4 -5.93 -6.72 -19.06
N GLU A 5 -6.73 -5.89 -19.72
CA GLU A 5 -6.27 -4.64 -20.32
C GLU A 5 -6.46 -3.49 -19.31
N ALA A 6 -5.45 -2.63 -19.28
CA ALA A 6 -5.02 -1.78 -18.16
C ALA A 6 -5.94 -0.60 -17.77
N SER A 7 -7.26 -0.69 -17.93
CA SER A 7 -8.15 0.42 -17.59
C SER A 7 -9.55 -0.04 -17.21
N ARG A 8 -9.72 -0.63 -16.03
CA ARG A 8 -11.06 -0.92 -15.48
C ARG A 8 -11.06 -0.81 -13.96
N ASP A 9 -11.92 0.06 -13.42
CA ASP A 9 -12.31 0.08 -12.01
C ASP A 9 -13.32 -1.05 -11.76
N TYR A 10 -12.87 -2.31 -11.85
CA TYR A 10 -13.69 -3.47 -11.53
C TYR A 10 -13.23 -4.07 -10.20
N PRO A 11 -14.17 -4.49 -9.34
CA PRO A 11 -13.83 -5.08 -8.05
C PRO A 11 -13.09 -6.40 -8.27
N MET A 12 -11.85 -6.46 -7.77
CA MET A 12 -11.03 -7.66 -7.78
C MET A 12 -11.29 -8.47 -6.51
N PHE A 13 -11.78 -9.70 -6.68
CA PHE A 13 -11.97 -10.65 -5.60
C PHE A 13 -10.92 -11.76 -5.65
N CYS A 14 -10.70 -12.42 -4.51
CA CYS A 14 -9.86 -13.60 -4.44
C CYS A 14 -10.66 -14.85 -4.83
N ASP A 15 -9.97 -15.83 -5.38
CA ASP A 15 -10.53 -17.14 -5.67
C ASP A 15 -10.96 -17.83 -4.36
N PRO A 16 -12.04 -18.64 -4.39
CA PRO A 16 -12.46 -19.43 -3.24
C PRO A 16 -11.30 -20.27 -2.68
N SER A 17 -11.22 -20.38 -1.36
CA SER A 17 -10.21 -21.17 -0.65
C SER A 17 -8.75 -20.79 -0.95
N SER A 18 -8.50 -19.57 -1.45
CA SER A 18 -7.16 -19.09 -1.83
C SER A 18 -6.67 -17.93 -0.93
N PRO A 19 -6.46 -18.16 0.38
CA PRO A 19 -6.09 -17.09 1.33
C PRO A 19 -4.76 -16.42 1.00
N TRP A 20 -3.83 -17.12 0.33
CA TRP A 20 -2.53 -16.58 -0.06
C TRP A 20 -2.62 -15.36 -1.00
N GLN A 21 -3.71 -15.22 -1.76
CA GLN A 21 -3.95 -14.04 -2.61
C GLN A 21 -4.14 -12.75 -1.79
N LYS A 22 -4.45 -12.86 -0.49
CA LYS A 22 -4.56 -11.73 0.45
C LYS A 22 -3.34 -11.53 1.34
N GLY A 23 -2.28 -12.32 1.18
CA GLY A 23 -1.15 -12.35 2.13
C GLY A 23 -0.53 -10.99 2.39
N THR A 24 -0.40 -10.15 1.35
CA THR A 24 0.15 -8.78 1.49
C THR A 24 -0.75 -7.87 2.31
N VAL A 25 -2.06 -7.88 2.05
CA VAL A 25 -3.06 -7.06 2.78
C VAL A 25 -3.12 -7.50 4.23
N GLU A 26 -3.16 -8.80 4.50
CA GLU A 26 -3.23 -9.34 5.86
C GLU A 26 -1.96 -9.01 6.68
N ASN A 27 -0.79 -9.10 6.06
CA ASN A 27 0.47 -8.69 6.69
C ASN A 27 0.50 -7.18 6.99
N THR A 28 0.02 -6.34 6.08
CA THR A 28 -0.07 -4.89 6.29
C THR A 28 -1.04 -4.55 7.42
N ASN A 29 -2.22 -5.19 7.44
CA ASN A 29 -3.22 -5.02 8.50
C ASN A 29 -2.66 -5.43 9.88
N ARG A 30 -1.91 -6.53 9.95
CA ARG A 30 -1.23 -6.94 11.19
C ARG A 30 -0.28 -5.87 11.73
N ARG A 31 0.40 -5.12 10.85
CA ARG A 31 1.31 -4.02 11.25
C ARG A 31 0.54 -2.79 11.68
N ALA A 32 -0.51 -2.42 10.96
CA ALA A 32 -1.38 -1.29 11.33
C ALA A 32 -1.97 -1.48 12.73
N ARG A 33 -2.41 -2.70 13.07
CA ARG A 33 -2.94 -3.07 14.39
C ARG A 33 -1.97 -2.89 15.56
N ARG A 34 -0.67 -2.65 15.32
CA ARG A 34 0.28 -2.29 16.38
C ARG A 34 0.10 -0.86 16.88
N TRP A 35 -0.42 0.02 16.02
CA TRP A 35 -0.56 1.44 16.29
C TRP A 35 -2.02 1.85 16.48
N LEU A 36 -2.96 1.07 15.95
CA LEU A 36 -4.38 1.26 16.22
C LEU A 36 -4.70 0.91 17.68
N PRO A 37 -5.58 1.68 18.33
CA PRO A 37 -5.98 1.41 19.71
C PRO A 37 -6.77 0.08 19.79
N ARG A 38 -6.42 -0.78 20.75
CA ARG A 38 -7.04 -2.12 20.89
C ARG A 38 -8.46 -2.11 21.46
N LYS A 39 -8.78 -1.13 22.31
CA LYS A 39 -10.04 -1.04 23.08
C LYS A 39 -10.78 0.29 22.89
N ARG A 40 -10.30 1.17 22.01
CA ARG A 40 -10.94 2.44 21.70
C ARG A 40 -11.82 2.26 20.47
N ASP A 41 -12.92 2.99 20.43
CA ASP A 41 -13.71 3.12 19.22
C ASP A 41 -12.84 3.66 18.07
N ILE A 42 -12.86 2.95 16.95
CA ILE A 42 -12.12 3.33 15.73
C ILE A 42 -12.70 4.60 15.12
N THR A 43 -14.00 4.85 15.29
CA THR A 43 -14.64 6.08 14.76
C THR A 43 -14.15 7.34 15.46
N ALA A 44 -13.61 7.20 16.68
CA ALA A 44 -13.03 8.28 17.45
C ALA A 44 -11.55 8.55 17.10
N VAL A 45 -10.96 7.80 16.17
CA VAL A 45 -9.60 8.04 15.68
C VAL A 45 -9.62 9.27 14.77
N THR A 46 -8.86 10.29 15.15
CA THR A 46 -8.77 11.53 14.36
C THR A 46 -7.97 11.32 13.08
N ASP A 47 -8.22 12.16 12.07
CA ASP A 47 -7.43 12.15 10.83
C ASP A 47 -5.94 12.34 11.08
N HIS A 48 -5.59 13.14 12.10
CA HIS A 48 -4.21 13.33 12.52
C HIS A 48 -3.59 12.04 13.07
N GLU A 49 -4.30 11.32 13.95
CA GLU A 49 -3.86 10.00 14.44
C GLU A 49 -3.71 9.01 13.28
N LEU A 50 -4.66 8.99 12.34
CA LEU A 50 -4.59 8.12 11.18
C LEU A 50 -3.38 8.45 10.29
N LYS A 51 -3.13 9.74 10.04
CA LYS A 51 -1.96 10.20 9.29
C LYS A 51 -0.65 9.79 9.97
N MET A 52 -0.55 9.94 11.29
CA MET A 52 0.63 9.46 12.03
C MET A 52 0.86 7.95 11.86
N ILE A 53 -0.22 7.15 11.85
CA ILE A 53 -0.11 5.70 11.62
C ILE A 53 0.38 5.42 10.19
N CYS A 54 -0.17 6.11 9.19
CA CYS A 54 0.28 5.99 7.80
C CYS A 54 1.75 6.37 7.65
N ASP A 55 2.17 7.49 8.23
CA ASP A 55 3.55 7.96 8.18
C ASP A 55 4.50 6.94 8.82
N ARG A 56 4.13 6.37 9.98
CA ARG A 56 4.90 5.27 10.61
C ARG A 56 4.98 4.03 9.73
N LEU A 57 3.87 3.61 9.12
CA LEU A 57 3.84 2.44 8.25
C LEU A 57 4.74 2.62 7.03
N ASN A 58 4.73 3.81 6.45
CA ASN A 58 5.50 4.18 5.27
C ASN A 58 6.97 4.46 5.57
N ALA A 59 7.31 4.84 6.81
CA ALA A 59 8.68 5.06 7.28
C ALA A 59 9.33 3.82 7.92
N THR A 60 8.61 2.72 8.12
CA THR A 60 9.19 1.51 8.73
C THR A 60 9.94 0.66 7.69
N PRO A 61 11.26 0.41 7.85
CA PRO A 61 12.02 -0.51 7.01
C PRO A 61 11.38 -1.89 6.87
N ARG A 62 11.45 -2.49 5.67
CA ARG A 62 10.92 -3.83 5.40
C ARG A 62 12.02 -4.75 4.88
N LYS A 63 12.18 -5.93 5.49
CA LYS A 63 13.12 -6.96 5.02
C LYS A 63 12.87 -7.36 3.56
N CYS A 64 11.61 -7.45 3.13
CA CYS A 64 11.26 -7.77 1.74
C CYS A 64 11.61 -6.66 0.73
N LEU A 65 11.96 -5.45 1.21
CA LEU A 65 12.41 -4.32 0.39
C LEU A 65 13.92 -4.08 0.54
N GLY A 66 14.69 -5.07 1.00
CA GLY A 66 16.12 -4.89 1.27
C GLY A 66 16.37 -3.88 2.40
N TRP A 67 15.47 -3.84 3.40
CA TRP A 67 15.49 -2.88 4.51
C TRP A 67 15.27 -1.41 4.12
N LYS A 68 14.86 -1.12 2.89
CA LYS A 68 14.28 0.18 2.53
C LYS A 68 12.88 0.34 3.12
N THR A 69 12.44 1.59 3.26
CA THR A 69 11.09 1.96 3.63
C THR A 69 10.14 1.91 2.43
N PRO A 70 8.84 1.63 2.63
CA PRO A 70 7.86 1.73 1.55
C PRO A 70 7.87 3.10 0.85
N ALA A 71 8.05 4.19 1.59
CA ALA A 71 8.10 5.53 1.03
C ALA A 71 9.28 5.73 0.07
N GLU A 72 10.46 5.21 0.40
CA GLU A 72 11.65 5.28 -0.47
C GLU A 72 11.44 4.51 -1.76
N VAL A 73 11.01 3.25 -1.65
CA VAL A 73 10.80 2.39 -2.83
C VAL A 73 9.67 2.93 -3.71
N PHE A 74 8.63 3.51 -3.11
CA PHE A 74 7.55 4.14 -3.85
C PHE A 74 8.06 5.34 -4.66
N ARG A 75 8.83 6.25 -4.04
CA ARG A 75 9.43 7.39 -4.76
C ARG A 75 10.35 6.95 -5.89
N GLU A 76 11.20 5.95 -5.63
CA GLU A 76 12.12 5.38 -6.64
C GLU A 76 11.34 4.83 -7.84
N LYS A 77 10.27 4.07 -7.60
CA LYS A 77 9.43 3.54 -8.69
C LYS A 77 8.66 4.61 -9.44
N MET A 78 8.12 5.60 -8.74
CA MET A 78 7.40 6.71 -9.38
C MET A 78 8.32 7.52 -10.30
N MET A 79 9.56 7.79 -9.90
CA MET A 79 10.54 8.45 -10.77
C MET A 79 10.83 7.62 -12.02
N VAL A 80 11.06 6.31 -11.87
CA VAL A 80 11.28 5.41 -13.01
C VAL A 80 10.08 5.37 -13.95
N GLU A 81 8.85 5.43 -13.43
CA GLU A 81 7.63 5.40 -14.23
C GLU A 81 7.37 6.74 -14.93
N MET A 82 7.70 7.87 -14.29
CA MET A 82 7.68 9.20 -14.91
C MET A 82 8.73 9.35 -16.01
N ASP A 83 9.91 8.75 -15.87
CA ASP A 83 10.95 8.73 -16.90
C ASP A 83 10.60 7.81 -18.07
N ARG A 84 9.75 6.80 -17.83
CA ARG A 84 9.21 5.90 -18.87
C ARG A 84 7.95 6.46 -19.55
N SER A 85 7.45 7.62 -19.11
CA SER A 85 6.28 8.23 -19.71
C SER A 85 6.57 8.55 -21.18
N PRO A 86 5.77 8.02 -22.14
CA PRO A 86 5.92 8.36 -23.55
C PRO A 86 5.47 9.81 -23.85
N TYR A 87 4.98 10.53 -22.85
CA TYR A 87 4.54 11.91 -22.98
C TYR A 87 5.65 12.87 -22.56
N PRO A 88 6.02 13.84 -23.42
CA PRO A 88 7.10 14.77 -23.14
C PRO A 88 6.79 15.58 -21.87
N GLN A 89 7.76 15.69 -20.98
CA GLN A 89 7.65 16.56 -19.81
C GLN A 89 7.61 18.01 -20.29
N LYS A 90 6.48 18.69 -20.05
CA LYS A 90 6.35 20.12 -20.37
C LYS A 90 7.25 20.91 -19.42
N GLN A 91 8.18 21.68 -20.00
CA GLN A 91 9.00 22.67 -19.31
C GLN A 91 8.14 23.78 -18.72
#